data_AF-A0A8T5Q9G4-F1
#
_entry.id   AF-A0A8T5Q9G4-F1
#
_cell.length_a   1.000
_cell.length_b   1.000
_cell.length_c   1.000
_cell.angle_alpha   90.00
_cell.angle_beta   90.00
_cell.angle_gamma   90.00
#
_symmetry.space_group_name_H-M   'P 1'
#
loop_
_entity.id
_entity.type
_entity.pdbx_description
1 polymer ?
#
loop_
_entity_poly.entity_id
_entity_poly.type
_entity_poly.pdbx_seq_one_letter_code
_entity_poly.pdbx_strand_id
1 'polypeptide(L)' 'MAKNMKKHMTHDEEFKIMTLVLDKFLWLGVAIMAFGFYKMITISDNLGYGLSVLVAGAILLIIFMIILVREYNFIGRK' A
#
# COMPACT_ATOMS: atom_id res chain seq x y z
N MET A 1 -2.57 41.44 -15.21
CA MET A 1 -3.56 40.40 -14.85
C MET A 1 -2.94 39.02 -15.08
N ALA A 2 -2.47 38.36 -14.03
CA ALA A 2 -1.99 36.97 -14.15
C ALA A 2 -3.21 36.04 -14.08
N LYS A 3 -3.59 35.47 -15.22
CA LYS A 3 -4.64 34.46 -15.33
C LYS A 3 -4.17 33.21 -14.58
N ASN A 4 -4.74 32.94 -13.41
CA ASN A 4 -4.54 31.69 -12.66
C ASN A 4 -5.02 30.52 -13.53
N MET A 5 -4.10 29.96 -14.31
CA MET A 5 -4.31 28.69 -14.98
C MET A 5 -4.36 27.63 -13.88
N LYS A 6 -5.57 27.21 -13.49
CA LYS A 6 -5.75 26.03 -12.65
C LYS A 6 -5.17 24.86 -13.45
N LYS A 7 -3.93 24.48 -13.13
CA LYS A 7 -3.20 23.42 -13.81
C LYS A 7 -3.91 22.12 -13.48
N HIS A 8 -4.85 21.71 -14.33
CA HIS A 8 -5.36 20.35 -14.30
C HIS A 8 -4.21 19.45 -14.72
N MET A 9 -3.89 18.47 -13.89
CA MET A 9 -2.90 17.46 -14.23
C MET A 9 -3.41 16.64 -15.40
N THR A 10 -2.47 16.25 -16.26
CA THR A 10 -2.75 15.27 -17.31
C THR A 10 -2.95 13.89 -16.68
N HIS A 11 -3.78 13.01 -17.27
CA HIS A 11 -4.06 11.67 -16.70
C HIS A 11 -2.79 10.86 -16.40
N ASP A 12 -1.71 11.06 -17.15
CA ASP A 12 -0.42 10.41 -16.93
C ASP A 12 0.25 10.86 -15.63
N GLU A 13 0.12 12.14 -15.27
CA GLU A 13 0.63 12.68 -14.01
C GLU A 13 -0.19 12.13 -12.83
N GLU A 14 -1.52 12.02 -12.97
CA GLU A 14 -2.41 11.48 -11.93
C GLU A 14 -2.08 10.01 -11.63
N PHE A 15 -1.85 9.22 -12.68
CA PHE A 15 -1.45 7.82 -12.55
C PHE A 15 -0.08 7.67 -11.87
N LYS A 16 0.88 8.53 -12.23
CA LYS A 16 2.21 8.53 -11.62
C LYS A 16 2.15 8.89 -10.13
N ILE A 17 1.28 9.83 -9.73
CA ILE A 17 1.08 10.13 -8.32
C ILE A 17 0.40 8.95 -7.60
N MET A 18 -0.62 8.34 -8.20
CA MET A 18 -1.32 7.21 -7.60
C MET A 18 -0.38 6.02 -7.34
N THR A 19 0.51 5.68 -8.29
CA THR A 19 1.51 4.62 -8.11
C THR A 19 2.52 4.97 -7.01
N LEU A 20 2.99 6.22 -6.94
CA LEU A 20 3.86 6.68 -5.85
C LEU A 20 3.18 6.65 -4.48
N VAL A 21 1.88 6.93 -4.42
CA VAL A 21 1.11 6.88 -3.18
C VAL A 21 0.86 5.44 -2.75
N LEU A 22 0.52 4.54 -3.69
CA LEU A 22 0.33 3.13 -3.37
C LEU A 22 1.60 2.44 -2.90
N ASP A 23 2.77 2.79 -3.43
CA ASP A 23 4.05 2.27 -2.94
C ASP A 23 4.28 2.61 -1.45
N LYS A 24 3.96 3.84 -1.05
CA LYS A 24 4.01 4.28 0.35
C LYS A 24 3.02 3.50 1.24
N PHE A 25 1.85 3.15 0.71
CA PHE A 25 0.88 2.31 1.43
C PHE A 25 1.30 0.83 1.51
N LEU A 26 1.98 0.28 0.50
CA LEU A 26 2.56 -1.06 0.58
C LEU A 26 3.61 -1.15 1.68
N TRP A 27 4.43 -0.10 1.83
CA TRP A 27 5.41 -0.01 2.91
C TRP A 27 4.78 -0.10 4.30
N LEU A 28 3.55 0.39 4.50
CA LEU A 28 2.82 0.21 5.76
C LEU A 28 2.49 -1.26 6.04
N GLY A 29 2.05 -2.02 5.03
CA GLY A 29 1.80 -3.45 5.18
C GLY A 29 3.08 -4.22 5.53
N VAL A 30 4.20 -3.87 4.89
CA VAL A 30 5.53 -4.43 5.22
C VAL A 30 5.92 -4.10 6.66
N ALA A 31 5.74 -2.84 7.10
CA ALA A 31 6.03 -2.44 8.47
C ALA A 31 5.19 -3.20 9.50
N ILE A 32 3.90 -3.41 9.23
CA ILE A 32 3.01 -4.19 10.09
C ILE A 32 3.47 -5.65 10.19
N MET A 33 3.83 -6.27 9.06
CA MET A 33 4.36 -7.64 9.08
C MET A 33 5.70 -7.73 9.83
N ALA A 34 6.61 -6.80 9.61
CA ALA A 34 7.88 -6.73 10.33
C ALA A 34 7.67 -6.57 11.84
N PHE A 35 6.66 -5.78 12.25
CA PHE A 35 6.28 -5.63 13.65
C PHE A 35 5.64 -6.89 14.24
N GLY A 36 4.76 -7.58 13.48
CA GLY A 36 4.21 -8.88 13.88
C GLY A 36 5.30 -9.92 14.08
N PHE A 37 6.25 -9.99 13.15
CA PHE A 37 7.43 -10.85 13.26
C PHE A 37 8.31 -10.47 14.46
N TYR A 38 8.57 -9.18 14.67
CA TYR A 38 9.31 -8.69 15.84
C TYR A 38 8.64 -9.14 17.16
N LYS A 39 7.31 -9.05 17.26
CA LYS A 39 6.58 -9.55 18.43
C LYS A 39 6.69 -11.06 18.62
N MET A 40 6.71 -11.85 17.54
CA MET A 40 6.92 -13.29 17.63
C MET A 40 8.29 -13.66 18.20
N ILE A 41 9.35 -12.93 17.81
CA ILE A 41 10.72 -13.23 18.26
C ILE A 41 11.04 -12.67 19.65
N THR A 42 10.37 -11.59 20.08
CA THR A 42 10.67 -10.92 21.36
C THR A 42 9.70 -11.27 22.49
N ILE A 43 8.43 -11.57 22.18
CA ILE A 43 7.38 -11.84 23.16
C ILE A 43 6.94 -13.29 22.98
N SER A 44 7.66 -14.20 23.64
CA SER A 44 7.44 -15.66 23.53
C SER A 44 6.14 -16.13 24.21
N ASP A 45 5.54 -15.33 25.09
CA ASP A 45 4.39 -15.76 25.90
C ASP A 45 3.08 -15.87 25.11
N ASN A 46 2.99 -15.30 23.91
CA ASN A 46 1.73 -15.31 23.15
C ASN A 46 1.97 -15.38 21.64
N LEU A 47 2.56 -16.50 21.19
CA LEU A 47 2.82 -16.81 19.78
C LEU A 47 1.59 -16.54 18.88
N GLY A 48 0.38 -16.85 19.37
CA GLY A 48 -0.87 -16.63 18.65
C GLY A 48 -1.17 -15.16 18.35
N TYR A 49 -0.74 -14.23 19.21
CA TYR A 49 -0.89 -12.80 18.96
C TYR A 49 0.08 -12.31 17.87
N GLY A 50 1.32 -12.80 17.87
CA GLY A 50 2.27 -12.45 16.81
C GLY A 50 1.83 -12.98 15.44
N LEU A 51 1.32 -14.23 15.40
CA LEU A 51 0.80 -14.86 14.20
C LEU A 51 -0.43 -14.13 13.63
N SER A 52 -1.36 -13.67 14.49
CA SER A 52 -2.54 -12.92 14.03
C SER A 52 -2.17 -11.55 13.44
N VAL A 53 -1.19 -10.85 14.01
CA VAL A 53 -0.68 -9.59 13.47
C VAL A 53 0.03 -9.80 12.12
N LEU A 54 0.80 -10.89 11.98
CA LEU A 54 1.48 -11.23 10.73
C LEU A 54 0.45 -11.56 9.63
N VAL A 55 -0.55 -12.39 9.94
CA VAL A 55 -1.65 -12.71 9.02
C VAL A 55 -2.46 -11.46 8.64
N ALA A 56 -2.75 -10.58 9.60
CA ALA A 56 -3.42 -9.32 9.32
C ALA A 56 -2.60 -8.43 8.35
N GLY A 57 -1.29 -8.34 8.56
CA GLY A 57 -0.38 -7.64 7.65
C GLY A 57 -0.34 -8.25 6.25
N ALA A 58 -0.32 -9.58 6.15
CA ALA A 58 -0.36 -10.29 4.88
C ALA A 58 -1.68 -10.06 4.12
N ILE A 59 -2.83 -10.13 4.80
CA ILE A 59 -4.14 -9.84 4.20
C ILE A 59 -4.18 -8.40 3.68
N LEU A 60 -3.70 -7.44 4.47
CA LEU A 60 -3.66 -6.03 4.10
C LEU A 60 -2.80 -5.78 2.85
N LEU A 61 -1.64 -6.44 2.74
CA LEU A 61 -0.82 -6.38 1.52
C LEU A 61 -1.50 -6.99 0.30
N ILE A 62 -2.18 -8.14 0.46
CA ILE A 62 -2.90 -8.78 -0.64
C ILE A 62 -4.01 -7.86 -1.15
N ILE A 63 -4.75 -7.20 -0.26
CA ILE A 63 -5.79 -6.23 -0.65
C ILE A 63 -5.18 -5.07 -1.46
N PHE A 64 -4.08 -4.47 -0.98
CA PHE A 64 -3.40 -3.39 -1.72
C PHE A 64 -2.83 -3.85 -3.06
N MET A 65 -2.27 -5.06 -3.13
CA MET A 65 -1.78 -5.66 -4.37
C MET A 65 -2.91 -5.84 -5.40
N ILE A 66 -4.08 -6.33 -4.97
CA ILE A 66 -5.24 -6.50 -5.85
C ILE A 66 -5.68 -5.13 -6.40
N ILE A 67 -5.72 -4.10 -5.56
CA ILE A 67 -6.06 -2.74 -5.99
C ILE A 67 -5.05 -2.24 -7.04
N LEU A 68 -3.74 -2.43 -6.80
CA LEU A 68 -2.68 -2.09 -7.77
C LEU A 68 -2.91 -2.75 -9.13
N VAL A 69 -3.08 -4.07 -9.14
CA VAL A 69 -3.22 -4.84 -10.38
C VAL A 69 -4.48 -4.41 -11.13
N ARG A 70 -5.59 -4.16 -10.42
CA ARG A 70 -6.85 -3.72 -11.03
C ARG A 70 -6.71 -2.35 -11.69
N GLU A 71 -6.10 -1.38 -11.02
CA GLU A 71 -5.88 -0.05 -11.59
C GLU A 71 -4.88 -0.06 -12.75
N TYR A 72 -3.79 -0.82 -12.61
CA TYR A 72 -2.81 -0.96 -13.70
C TYR A 72 -3.43 -1.58 -14.95
N ASN A 73 -4.24 -2.63 -14.78
CA ASN A 73 -4.98 -3.26 -15.90
C ASN A 73 -6.07 -2.37 -16.49
N PHE A 74 -6.62 -1.44 -15.71
CA PHE A 74 -7.63 -0.50 -16.21
C PHE A 74 -7.00 0.52 -17.15
N ILE A 75 -5.80 0.99 -16.81
CA ILE A 75 -5.05 1.97 -17.61
C ILE A 75 -4.40 1.33 -18.82
N GLY A 76 -3.81 0.13 -18.69
CA GLY A 76 -3.25 -0.60 -19.84
C GLY A 76 -4.28 -1.05 -20.89
N ARG A 77 -5.59 -0.90 -20.62
CA ARG A 77 -6.68 -1.18 -21.57
C ARG A 77 -7.30 0.06 -22.22
N LYS A 78 -6.85 1.27 -21.89
CA LYS A 78 -7.20 2.51 -22.60
C LYS A 78 -6.03 2.97 -23.46
#